data_AF-A0A6G0WJ38-F1
#
_entry.id   AF-A0A6G0WJ38-F1
#
_cell.length_a   1.000
_cell.length_b   1.000
_cell.length_c   1.000
_cell.angle_alpha   90.00
_cell.angle_beta   90.00
_cell.angle_gamma   90.00
#
_symmetry.space_group_name_H-M   'P 1'
#
loop_
_entity.id
_entity.type
_entity.pdbx_description
1 polymer ?
#
loop_
_entity_poly.entity_id
_entity_poly.type
_entity_poly.pdbx_seq_one_letter_code
_entity_poly.pdbx_strand_id
1 'polypeptide(L)'
;MKVIVTLVLAQTFLATAQTCSGGYSGTPGDSSWLKFINCGKKTSPSSNTQFASQCSSSSQPNNWPNAGPYSFPSDLDTGYGPKLSQDQVYAILSLVWTAENGGDDFKGIIPWWKAYSYIQNIGDDRGYTTNIVGFCTGTGDDVLFLKNLKKIEPCNPLVQYIPDIQALSTKGSDALTGLEGFAMKVLNQGGGPTGSGPINPNYIKATWATLSDENSDGGGYWGMAMKTSRKYNLALPISKGQLYDIALNNGNVDDVIKKVTVRPPTAGESGGAQEVAWLAALQKVWIKIISDPTNQLDGGQNDRGVMWQHLLDPKSTAKNSQGQVGATNTVPLLQLELPMTVHIYGATITIQSAGGSKPTPSTSPVVRPTPSPSQKPTPSSSTKPTPSPSKSPTKAPTTKPSPAGGGCGDCSNCYYAPTQACFVGWTQAQCDSVAAYTWCGN
;
A
#
# COMPACT_ATOMS: atom_id res chain seq x y z
N MET A 1 32.46 -0.81 3.42
CA MET A 1 33.00 0.28 2.56
C MET A 1 31.96 1.41 2.49
N LYS A 2 32.28 2.59 1.91
CA LYS A 2 31.36 3.76 1.85
C LYS A 2 30.86 4.05 0.43
N VAL A 3 29.55 4.24 0.27
CA VAL A 3 28.82 4.98 -0.80
C VAL A 3 27.47 5.39 -0.14
N ILE A 4 26.95 6.62 -0.10
CA ILE A 4 27.04 7.88 -0.88
C ILE A 4 26.27 7.85 -2.20
N VAL A 5 24.94 7.93 -2.09
CA VAL A 5 24.04 8.30 -3.19
C VAL A 5 24.06 9.83 -3.34
N THR A 6 24.15 10.33 -4.58
CA THR A 6 23.99 11.74 -4.91
C THR A 6 22.71 11.94 -5.72
N LEU A 7 21.62 12.31 -5.05
CA LEU A 7 20.56 13.08 -5.70
C LEU A 7 21.06 14.50 -5.98
N VAL A 8 20.45 15.19 -6.94
CA VAL A 8 20.66 16.63 -7.12
C VAL A 8 19.92 17.38 -6.00
N LEU A 9 20.69 17.84 -5.01
CA LEU A 9 20.32 18.70 -3.87
C LEU A 9 19.36 18.13 -2.80
N ALA A 10 19.90 17.29 -1.92
CA ALA A 10 19.69 17.36 -0.46
C ALA A 10 20.95 16.80 0.26
N GLN A 11 21.23 17.20 1.51
CA GLN A 11 22.53 16.95 2.16
C GLN A 11 22.48 15.99 3.36
N THR A 12 23.22 14.86 3.26
CA THR A 12 23.79 14.02 4.36
C THR A 12 22.82 13.33 5.34
N PHE A 13 23.01 12.13 5.91
CA PHE A 13 23.88 10.93 5.76
C PHE A 13 23.32 9.90 6.80
N LEU A 14 23.41 8.56 6.76
CA LEU A 14 23.96 7.48 5.92
C LEU A 14 23.14 6.18 6.32
N ALA A 15 23.35 4.91 5.93
CA ALA A 15 24.52 4.21 5.38
C ALA A 15 24.16 2.94 4.54
N THR A 16 24.71 2.85 3.33
CA THR A 16 25.29 1.64 2.70
C THR A 16 24.55 0.27 2.75
N ALA A 17 23.75 0.01 1.71
CA ALA A 17 23.90 -1.21 0.89
C ALA A 17 24.36 -0.77 -0.52
N GLN A 18 25.22 -1.53 -1.21
CA GLN A 18 25.80 -1.12 -2.50
C GLN A 18 25.24 -1.95 -3.66
N THR A 19 24.00 -1.63 -4.01
CA THR A 19 23.09 -2.40 -4.86
C THR A 19 23.27 -2.06 -6.36
N CYS A 20 24.20 -2.76 -7.02
CA CYS A 20 24.45 -2.70 -8.47
C CYS A 20 25.00 -1.35 -8.99
N SER A 21 25.48 -1.33 -10.24
CA SER A 21 26.29 -0.22 -10.77
C SER A 21 25.48 0.96 -11.32
N GLY A 22 25.04 1.85 -10.44
CA GLY A 22 24.51 3.18 -10.78
C GLY A 22 23.00 3.23 -11.03
N GLY A 23 22.42 4.42 -10.84
CA GLY A 23 20.99 4.67 -11.04
C GLY A 23 20.59 4.61 -12.52
N TYR A 24 19.37 4.12 -12.78
CA TYR A 24 18.82 4.01 -14.13
C TYR A 24 18.10 5.29 -14.58
N SER A 25 18.43 5.79 -15.77
CA SER A 25 17.84 7.00 -16.36
C SER A 25 17.19 6.78 -17.73
N GLY A 26 16.98 5.51 -18.12
CA GLY A 26 16.29 5.14 -19.37
C GLY A 26 14.80 4.91 -19.18
N THR A 27 14.15 4.28 -20.15
CA THR A 27 12.74 3.87 -20.06
C THR A 27 12.65 2.40 -19.62
N PRO A 28 11.86 2.02 -18.62
CA PRO A 28 11.73 0.62 -18.26
C PRO A 28 11.26 -0.23 -19.45
N GLY A 29 11.88 -1.39 -19.63
CA GLY A 29 11.66 -2.26 -20.80
C GLY A 29 12.47 -1.92 -22.06
N ASP A 30 13.31 -0.88 -22.06
CA ASP A 30 14.26 -0.63 -23.16
C ASP A 30 15.50 -1.57 -23.12
N SER A 31 16.35 -1.50 -24.14
CA SER A 31 17.52 -2.40 -24.26
C SER A 31 18.62 -2.15 -23.22
N SER A 32 18.67 -0.96 -22.62
CA SER A 32 19.58 -0.62 -21.53
C SER A 32 19.03 -1.04 -20.17
N TRP A 33 17.70 -1.06 -20.01
CA TRP A 33 16.99 -1.50 -18.80
C TRP A 33 17.46 -2.87 -18.32
N LEU A 34 17.51 -3.86 -19.21
CA LEU A 34 17.90 -5.24 -18.85
C LEU A 34 19.30 -5.34 -18.23
N LYS A 35 20.25 -4.48 -18.62
CA LYS A 35 21.59 -4.48 -18.01
C LYS A 35 21.55 -4.01 -16.55
N PHE A 36 20.73 -3.01 -16.26
CA PHE A 36 20.51 -2.49 -14.90
C PHE A 36 19.74 -3.51 -14.04
N ILE A 37 18.61 -4.01 -14.56
CA ILE A 37 17.71 -4.95 -13.87
C ILE A 37 18.38 -6.27 -13.52
N ASN A 38 19.31 -6.74 -14.33
CA ASN A 38 20.04 -7.97 -14.05
C ASN A 38 21.19 -7.79 -13.04
N CYS A 39 21.42 -6.58 -12.49
CA CYS A 39 22.62 -6.26 -11.71
C CYS A 39 23.93 -6.56 -12.46
N GLY A 40 23.91 -6.52 -13.80
CA GLY A 40 25.01 -7.00 -14.65
C GLY A 40 25.24 -8.53 -14.67
N LYS A 41 24.47 -9.34 -13.93
CA LYS A 41 24.51 -10.81 -14.05
C LYS A 41 23.99 -11.25 -15.42
N LYS A 42 24.48 -12.41 -15.87
CA LYS A 42 24.04 -13.02 -17.13
C LYS A 42 22.83 -13.93 -16.90
N THR A 43 21.82 -13.77 -17.75
CA THR A 43 20.75 -14.77 -17.92
C THR A 43 21.21 -15.91 -18.84
N SER A 44 20.44 -17.00 -18.88
CA SER A 44 20.53 -18.03 -19.91
C SER A 44 19.13 -18.55 -20.28
N PRO A 45 18.96 -19.26 -21.41
CA PRO A 45 17.70 -19.92 -21.74
C PRO A 45 17.22 -20.85 -20.62
N SER A 46 15.90 -20.88 -20.41
CA SER A 46 15.23 -21.80 -19.47
C SER A 46 15.50 -23.26 -19.86
N SER A 47 15.71 -24.12 -18.86
CA SER A 47 15.83 -25.57 -19.06
C SER A 47 14.53 -26.22 -19.56
N ASN A 48 13.39 -25.53 -19.40
CA ASN A 48 12.07 -25.99 -19.82
C ASN A 48 11.82 -25.79 -21.33
N THR A 49 12.56 -26.53 -22.15
CA THR A 49 12.48 -26.48 -23.62
C THR A 49 11.13 -26.95 -24.18
N GLN A 50 10.34 -27.69 -23.40
CA GLN A 50 9.05 -28.26 -23.83
C GLN A 50 7.84 -27.35 -23.55
N PHE A 51 8.02 -26.20 -22.88
CA PHE A 51 6.90 -25.31 -22.59
C PHE A 51 6.20 -24.81 -23.88
N ALA A 52 6.97 -24.47 -24.92
CA ALA A 52 6.43 -23.96 -26.18
C ALA A 52 5.64 -25.01 -26.99
N SER A 53 5.99 -26.29 -26.88
CA SER A 53 5.26 -27.39 -27.52
C SER A 53 4.02 -27.82 -26.71
N GLN A 54 4.03 -27.63 -25.39
CA GLN A 54 2.89 -27.89 -24.50
C GLN A 54 1.82 -26.78 -24.58
N CYS A 55 2.23 -25.53 -24.82
CA CYS A 55 1.37 -24.35 -24.77
C CYS A 55 1.25 -23.65 -26.13
N SER A 56 0.76 -24.39 -27.13
CA SER A 56 0.55 -23.89 -28.49
C SER A 56 -0.80 -23.18 -28.66
N SER A 57 -0.82 -21.85 -28.57
CA SER A 57 -1.89 -21.03 -29.16
C SER A 57 -1.46 -19.59 -29.44
N SER A 58 -2.16 -18.94 -30.37
CA SER A 58 -1.92 -17.56 -30.75
C SER A 58 -2.25 -16.58 -29.63
N SER A 59 -1.39 -15.58 -29.42
CA SER A 59 -1.69 -14.44 -28.56
C SER A 59 -2.81 -13.60 -29.16
N GLN A 60 -4.02 -13.77 -28.63
CA GLN A 60 -5.08 -12.77 -28.81
C GLN A 60 -4.63 -11.43 -28.20
N PRO A 61 -5.09 -10.28 -28.73
CA PRO A 61 -4.89 -9.00 -28.07
C PRO A 61 -5.56 -9.04 -26.69
N ASN A 62 -4.75 -9.01 -25.64
CA ASN A 62 -5.25 -9.10 -24.27
C ASN A 62 -5.96 -7.80 -23.88
N ASN A 63 -7.30 -7.80 -23.99
CA ASN A 63 -8.16 -6.71 -23.51
C ASN A 63 -8.28 -6.74 -21.97
N TRP A 64 -7.13 -6.62 -21.30
CA TRP A 64 -6.99 -6.62 -19.86
C TRP A 64 -7.34 -5.25 -19.26
N PRO A 65 -7.86 -5.19 -18.01
CA PRO A 65 -8.05 -3.94 -17.29
C PRO A 65 -6.70 -3.33 -16.88
N ASN A 66 -6.69 -2.04 -16.56
CA ASN A 66 -5.57 -1.42 -15.84
C ASN A 66 -5.67 -1.69 -14.33
N ALA A 67 -4.53 -1.72 -13.64
CA ALA A 67 -4.50 -1.74 -12.17
C ALA A 67 -4.84 -0.36 -11.57
N GLY A 68 -5.33 -0.37 -10.33
CA GLY A 68 -5.68 0.83 -9.56
C GLY A 68 -5.72 0.59 -8.04
N PRO A 69 -6.12 1.60 -7.25
CA PRO A 69 -6.10 1.60 -5.78
C PRO A 69 -6.76 0.40 -5.10
N TYR A 70 -7.75 -0.21 -5.76
CA TYR A 70 -8.54 -1.32 -5.25
C TYR A 70 -8.36 -2.63 -6.03
N SER A 71 -7.23 -2.78 -6.75
CA SER A 71 -6.90 -4.00 -7.52
C SER A 71 -6.42 -5.15 -6.63
N PHE A 72 -7.22 -5.52 -5.63
CA PHE A 72 -7.07 -6.66 -4.73
C PHE A 72 -8.41 -7.39 -4.56
N PRO A 73 -8.45 -8.64 -4.05
CA PRO A 73 -9.71 -9.37 -3.83
C PRO A 73 -10.63 -8.67 -2.83
N SER A 74 -11.94 -8.67 -3.09
CA SER A 74 -12.94 -8.05 -2.21
C SER A 74 -13.22 -8.85 -0.94
N ASP A 75 -12.76 -10.10 -0.88
CA ASP A 75 -12.90 -11.07 0.22
C ASP A 75 -11.58 -11.27 1.01
N LEU A 76 -10.56 -10.44 0.73
CA LEU A 76 -9.19 -10.57 1.22
C LEU A 76 -9.02 -10.62 2.75
N ASP A 77 -9.87 -9.94 3.53
CA ASP A 77 -9.83 -10.03 5.00
C ASP A 77 -10.43 -11.35 5.49
N THR A 78 -9.59 -12.31 5.83
CA THR A 78 -9.97 -13.57 6.50
C THR A 78 -9.75 -13.53 8.03
N GLY A 79 -9.49 -12.35 8.60
CA GLY A 79 -9.20 -12.14 10.01
C GLY A 79 -10.41 -12.22 10.95
N TYR A 80 -10.18 -11.87 12.22
CA TYR A 80 -11.21 -11.82 13.27
C TYR A 80 -12.08 -10.57 13.17
N GLY A 81 -13.27 -10.62 13.79
CA GLY A 81 -14.16 -9.46 13.91
C GLY A 81 -14.78 -9.00 12.58
N PRO A 82 -15.13 -7.71 12.46
CA PRO A 82 -15.66 -7.13 11.23
C PRO A 82 -14.69 -7.24 10.05
N LYS A 83 -15.26 -7.27 8.84
CA LYS A 83 -14.48 -7.23 7.59
C LYS A 83 -13.95 -5.82 7.32
N LEU A 84 -12.68 -5.73 6.94
CA LEU A 84 -12.07 -4.51 6.43
C LEU A 84 -12.86 -3.98 5.22
N SER A 85 -13.06 -2.67 5.15
CA SER A 85 -13.52 -2.00 3.92
C SER A 85 -12.39 -1.95 2.88
N GLN A 86 -12.75 -1.69 1.62
CA GLN A 86 -11.74 -1.48 0.57
C GLN A 86 -10.79 -0.31 0.90
N ASP A 87 -11.31 0.77 1.50
CA ASP A 87 -10.48 1.90 1.95
C ASP A 87 -9.52 1.51 3.09
N GLN A 88 -9.90 0.59 3.97
CA GLN A 88 -9.04 0.11 5.05
C GLN A 88 -7.94 -0.84 4.53
N VAL A 89 -8.26 -1.74 3.60
CA VAL A 89 -7.24 -2.54 2.90
C VAL A 89 -6.27 -1.62 2.15
N TYR A 90 -6.80 -0.67 1.39
CA TYR A 90 -6.00 0.33 0.68
C TYR A 90 -5.13 1.17 1.64
N ALA A 91 -5.63 1.56 2.82
CA ALA A 91 -4.83 2.25 3.83
C ALA A 91 -3.66 1.40 4.33
N ILE A 92 -3.88 0.10 4.62
CA ILE A 92 -2.81 -0.83 5.02
C ILE A 92 -1.74 -0.94 3.93
N LEU A 93 -2.14 -1.16 2.68
CA LEU A 93 -1.20 -1.27 1.54
C LEU A 93 -0.48 0.05 1.25
N SER A 94 -1.14 1.19 1.50
CA SER A 94 -0.55 2.52 1.39
C SER A 94 0.53 2.78 2.45
N LEU A 95 0.26 2.43 3.72
CA LEU A 95 1.20 2.57 4.83
C LEU A 95 2.44 1.70 4.61
N VAL A 96 2.25 0.43 4.24
CA VAL A 96 3.34 -0.48 3.87
C VAL A 96 4.10 0.04 2.65
N TRP A 97 3.41 0.51 1.61
CA TRP A 97 4.07 1.07 0.42
C TRP A 97 5.04 2.21 0.79
N THR A 98 4.59 3.17 1.60
CA THR A 98 5.43 4.29 2.03
C THR A 98 6.62 3.83 2.86
N ALA A 99 6.46 2.79 3.68
CA ALA A 99 7.54 2.20 4.48
C ALA A 99 8.59 1.44 3.64
N GLU A 100 8.18 0.74 2.58
CA GLU A 100 9.10 -0.01 1.70
C GLU A 100 9.76 0.86 0.62
N ASN A 101 9.04 1.85 0.06
CA ASN A 101 9.46 2.58 -1.14
C ASN A 101 9.84 4.05 -0.90
N GLY A 102 9.43 4.64 0.23
CA GLY A 102 9.54 6.09 0.47
C GLY A 102 8.77 6.92 -0.57
N GLY A 103 9.29 8.12 -0.88
CA GLY A 103 8.80 9.01 -1.94
C GLY A 103 7.91 10.17 -1.48
N ASP A 104 7.68 11.12 -2.38
CA ASP A 104 6.97 12.39 -2.18
C ASP A 104 5.92 12.68 -3.28
N ASP A 105 5.15 13.76 -3.10
CA ASP A 105 4.06 14.25 -3.99
C ASP A 105 3.14 13.18 -4.62
N PHE A 106 2.65 12.23 -3.83
CA PHE A 106 1.64 11.25 -4.26
C PHE A 106 0.24 11.84 -4.53
N LYS A 107 0.03 13.14 -4.31
CA LYS A 107 -1.25 13.85 -4.53
C LYS A 107 -2.46 13.18 -3.86
N GLY A 108 -2.22 12.57 -2.69
CA GLY A 108 -3.22 11.83 -1.91
C GLY A 108 -3.32 10.34 -2.23
N ILE A 109 -2.90 9.88 -3.41
CA ILE A 109 -3.17 8.51 -3.90
C ILE A 109 -1.88 7.71 -3.99
N ILE A 110 -1.69 6.78 -3.07
CA ILE A 110 -0.45 5.99 -2.96
C ILE A 110 -0.47 4.88 -4.03
N PRO A 111 0.50 4.86 -4.96
CA PRO A 111 0.41 4.08 -6.20
C PRO A 111 0.81 2.60 -6.04
N TRP A 112 0.43 1.96 -4.93
CA TRP A 112 0.97 0.66 -4.49
C TRP A 112 0.87 -0.45 -5.54
N TRP A 113 -0.19 -0.42 -6.35
CA TRP A 113 -0.46 -1.41 -7.39
C TRP A 113 0.56 -1.37 -8.54
N LYS A 114 1.32 -0.29 -8.70
CA LYS A 114 2.30 -0.17 -9.79
C LYS A 114 3.47 -1.15 -9.64
N ALA A 115 3.71 -1.72 -8.46
CA ALA A 115 4.73 -2.75 -8.29
C ALA A 115 4.29 -4.16 -8.75
N TYR A 116 3.09 -4.37 -9.29
CA TYR A 116 2.78 -5.65 -9.94
C TYR A 116 3.78 -5.99 -11.06
N SER A 117 4.23 -4.97 -11.81
CA SER A 117 5.30 -5.08 -12.82
C SER A 117 6.71 -4.91 -12.25
N TYR A 118 6.91 -4.76 -10.94
CA TYR A 118 8.23 -4.61 -10.38
C TYR A 118 9.05 -5.89 -10.57
N ILE A 119 10.28 -5.73 -11.06
CA ILE A 119 11.30 -6.76 -11.11
C ILE A 119 12.68 -6.11 -11.15
N GLN A 120 13.56 -6.46 -10.21
CA GLN A 120 14.96 -6.05 -10.23
C GLN A 120 15.81 -7.04 -9.43
N ASN A 121 17.00 -7.39 -9.92
CA ASN A 121 18.05 -7.93 -9.06
C ASN A 121 18.75 -6.75 -8.40
N ILE A 122 18.56 -6.62 -7.09
CA ILE A 122 19.07 -5.47 -6.30
C ILE A 122 20.43 -5.78 -5.65
N GLY A 123 21.14 -6.83 -6.06
CA GLY A 123 22.51 -7.10 -5.60
C GLY A 123 22.61 -7.41 -4.10
N ASP A 124 21.58 -8.06 -3.57
CA ASP A 124 21.36 -8.44 -2.17
C ASP A 124 21.36 -9.97 -1.97
N ASP A 125 21.98 -10.68 -2.90
CA ASP A 125 22.08 -12.15 -2.96
C ASP A 125 20.74 -12.92 -2.96
N ARG A 126 19.60 -12.27 -3.26
CA ARG A 126 18.27 -12.93 -3.38
C ARG A 126 17.83 -13.25 -4.82
N GLY A 127 18.56 -12.79 -5.83
CA GLY A 127 18.22 -12.98 -7.25
C GLY A 127 17.35 -11.83 -7.79
N TYR A 128 16.37 -12.10 -8.66
CA TYR A 128 15.35 -11.09 -8.95
C TYR A 128 14.39 -10.99 -7.77
N THR A 129 14.14 -9.77 -7.29
CA THR A 129 13.04 -9.37 -6.40
C THR A 129 11.88 -8.88 -7.29
N THR A 130 10.65 -9.34 -7.07
CA THR A 130 9.49 -9.15 -7.97
C THR A 130 8.21 -8.75 -7.25
N ASN A 131 7.27 -8.13 -7.98
CA ASN A 131 5.87 -7.95 -7.54
C ASN A 131 5.70 -7.00 -6.31
N ILE A 132 4.46 -6.81 -5.84
CA ILE A 132 4.07 -5.79 -4.84
C ILE A 132 4.63 -5.97 -3.41
N VAL A 133 5.38 -7.05 -3.15
CA VAL A 133 6.02 -7.35 -1.86
C VAL A 133 7.48 -7.80 -1.97
N GLY A 134 8.04 -7.86 -3.19
CA GLY A 134 9.41 -8.33 -3.39
C GLY A 134 9.59 -9.84 -3.19
N PHE A 135 8.76 -10.68 -3.84
CA PHE A 135 9.04 -12.12 -3.92
C PHE A 135 10.38 -12.34 -4.62
N CYS A 136 11.26 -13.23 -4.13
CA CYS A 136 12.58 -13.41 -4.75
C CYS A 136 12.83 -14.81 -5.33
N THR A 137 13.53 -14.85 -6.48
CA THR A 137 13.83 -16.10 -7.19
C THR A 137 14.75 -17.04 -6.42
N GLY A 138 15.56 -16.51 -5.49
CA GLY A 138 16.44 -17.28 -4.60
C GLY A 138 15.79 -17.70 -3.28
N THR A 139 14.65 -17.12 -2.86
CA THR A 139 14.05 -17.34 -1.52
C THR A 139 12.89 -18.31 -1.50
N GLY A 140 12.19 -18.52 -2.63
CA GLY A 140 11.21 -19.59 -2.80
C GLY A 140 9.73 -19.17 -2.79
N ASP A 141 9.46 -17.92 -2.47
CA ASP A 141 8.15 -17.28 -2.60
C ASP A 141 7.80 -16.95 -4.06
N ASP A 142 8.76 -16.53 -4.90
CA ASP A 142 8.51 -16.33 -6.34
C ASP A 142 8.10 -17.63 -7.05
N VAL A 143 8.75 -18.77 -6.71
CA VAL A 143 8.33 -20.07 -7.27
C VAL A 143 6.96 -20.53 -6.72
N LEU A 144 6.55 -20.14 -5.52
CA LEU A 144 5.19 -20.37 -5.03
C LEU A 144 4.18 -19.52 -5.81
N PHE A 145 4.49 -18.25 -6.03
CA PHE A 145 3.70 -17.36 -6.88
C PHE A 145 3.52 -17.95 -8.29
N LEU A 146 4.58 -18.42 -8.93
CA LEU A 146 4.52 -19.04 -10.25
C LEU A 146 3.77 -20.39 -10.25
N LYS A 147 3.88 -21.20 -9.18
CA LYS A 147 3.05 -22.40 -8.99
C LYS A 147 1.56 -22.04 -8.86
N ASN A 148 1.22 -20.96 -8.15
CA ASN A 148 -0.14 -20.46 -8.03
C ASN A 148 -0.66 -19.91 -9.37
N LEU A 149 0.17 -19.20 -10.13
CA LEU A 149 -0.13 -18.77 -11.48
C LEU A 149 -0.38 -19.97 -12.42
N LYS A 150 0.43 -21.04 -12.34
CA LYS A 150 0.20 -22.28 -13.09
C LYS A 150 -1.13 -22.96 -12.78
N LYS A 151 -1.62 -22.90 -11.53
CA LYS A 151 -2.94 -23.44 -11.15
C LYS A 151 -4.10 -22.67 -11.81
N ILE A 152 -3.91 -21.38 -12.08
CA ILE A 152 -4.94 -20.47 -12.60
C ILE A 152 -4.88 -20.40 -14.14
N GLU A 153 -3.67 -20.33 -14.70
CA GLU A 153 -3.40 -20.15 -16.12
C GLU A 153 -2.18 -21.02 -16.52
N PRO A 154 -2.37 -22.33 -16.80
CA PRO A 154 -1.27 -23.28 -16.99
C PRO A 154 -0.29 -22.93 -18.12
N CYS A 155 -0.72 -22.13 -19.09
CA CYS A 155 0.07 -21.67 -20.23
C CYS A 155 0.45 -20.19 -20.18
N ASN A 156 0.36 -19.54 -19.01
CA ASN A 156 0.91 -18.20 -18.82
C ASN A 156 2.43 -18.21 -19.12
N PRO A 157 2.98 -17.24 -19.88
CA PRO A 157 4.37 -17.26 -20.34
C PRO A 157 5.44 -17.23 -19.23
N LEU A 158 5.06 -16.98 -17.97
CA LEU A 158 5.95 -17.09 -16.80
C LEU A 158 6.05 -18.51 -16.23
N VAL A 159 5.09 -19.41 -16.54
CA VAL A 159 5.08 -20.80 -16.07
C VAL A 159 6.26 -21.62 -16.61
N GLN A 160 6.85 -21.18 -17.73
CA GLN A 160 8.06 -21.74 -18.31
C GLN A 160 9.20 -21.88 -17.28
N TYR A 161 9.42 -20.85 -16.45
CA TYR A 161 10.60 -20.69 -15.60
C TYR A 161 10.53 -21.44 -14.26
N ILE A 162 9.40 -22.10 -13.93
CA ILE A 162 9.21 -22.79 -12.65
C ILE A 162 10.33 -23.79 -12.33
N PRO A 163 10.83 -24.64 -13.26
CA PRO A 163 11.93 -25.56 -12.96
C PRO A 163 13.24 -24.86 -12.62
N ASP A 164 13.56 -23.78 -13.33
CA ASP A 164 14.79 -23.01 -13.15
C ASP A 164 14.75 -22.24 -11.81
N ILE A 165 13.65 -21.54 -11.52
CA ILE A 165 13.48 -20.78 -10.28
C ILE A 165 13.36 -21.72 -9.07
N GLN A 166 12.73 -22.90 -9.22
CA GLN A 166 12.82 -23.94 -8.19
C GLN A 166 14.27 -24.36 -7.93
N ALA A 167 15.09 -24.55 -8.98
CA ALA A 167 16.48 -24.97 -8.83
C ALA A 167 17.40 -23.86 -8.28
N LEU A 168 17.06 -22.58 -8.45
CA LEU A 168 17.71 -21.44 -7.82
C LEU A 168 17.33 -21.34 -6.34
N SER A 169 16.04 -21.34 -6.03
CA SER A 169 15.50 -21.31 -4.66
C SER A 169 16.01 -22.47 -3.79
N THR A 170 16.01 -23.70 -4.30
CA THR A 170 16.53 -24.88 -3.57
C THR A 170 18.02 -24.77 -3.22
N LYS A 171 18.76 -23.84 -3.85
CA LYS A 171 20.18 -23.57 -3.58
C LYS A 171 20.41 -22.27 -2.80
N GLY A 172 19.38 -21.48 -2.51
CA GLY A 172 19.53 -20.10 -2.02
C GLY A 172 20.34 -19.23 -2.98
N SER A 173 20.12 -19.37 -4.29
CA SER A 173 21.01 -18.82 -5.32
C SER A 173 20.47 -17.56 -5.99
N ASP A 174 21.32 -16.53 -6.06
CA ASP A 174 21.06 -15.23 -6.68
C ASP A 174 21.27 -15.18 -8.20
N ALA A 175 21.62 -16.32 -8.81
CA ALA A 175 21.96 -16.42 -10.21
C ALA A 175 20.72 -16.27 -11.10
N LEU A 176 20.90 -15.74 -12.32
CA LEU A 176 19.82 -15.55 -13.29
C LEU A 176 19.78 -16.67 -14.36
N THR A 177 20.40 -17.82 -14.05
CA THR A 177 20.43 -19.01 -14.91
C THR A 177 19.01 -19.51 -15.18
N GLY A 178 18.69 -19.70 -16.45
CA GLY A 178 17.35 -20.07 -16.92
C GLY A 178 16.39 -18.90 -17.14
N LEU A 179 16.72 -17.69 -16.68
CA LEU A 179 15.77 -16.57 -16.58
C LEU A 179 15.80 -15.59 -17.77
N GLU A 180 16.32 -16.00 -18.93
CA GLU A 180 16.33 -15.16 -20.13
C GLU A 180 14.90 -14.80 -20.56
N GLY A 181 14.65 -13.50 -20.75
CA GLY A 181 13.31 -12.96 -21.07
C GLY A 181 12.32 -12.88 -19.91
N PHE A 182 12.66 -13.37 -18.70
CA PHE A 182 11.76 -13.36 -17.54
C PHE A 182 11.31 -11.95 -17.17
N ALA A 183 12.24 -11.00 -17.05
CA ALA A 183 11.95 -9.61 -16.69
C ALA A 183 10.95 -8.91 -17.63
N MET A 184 11.09 -9.11 -18.96
CA MET A 184 10.12 -8.56 -19.93
C MET A 184 8.75 -9.22 -19.82
N LYS A 185 8.68 -10.50 -19.47
CA LYS A 185 7.41 -11.20 -19.24
C LYS A 185 6.74 -10.72 -17.95
N VAL A 186 7.50 -10.41 -16.88
CA VAL A 186 6.96 -9.80 -15.66
C VAL A 186 6.38 -8.43 -15.95
N LEU A 187 7.10 -7.54 -16.66
CA LEU A 187 6.55 -6.26 -17.12
C LEU A 187 5.23 -6.47 -17.89
N ASN A 188 5.25 -7.31 -18.92
CA ASN A 188 4.10 -7.52 -19.81
C ASN A 188 2.89 -8.14 -19.11
N GLN A 189 3.06 -8.85 -17.99
CA GLN A 189 1.98 -9.43 -17.20
C GLN A 189 1.46 -8.48 -16.12
N GLY A 190 2.33 -7.64 -15.55
CA GLY A 190 2.08 -6.83 -14.35
C GLY A 190 1.68 -5.37 -14.57
N GLY A 191 1.34 -4.93 -15.80
CA GLY A 191 0.95 -3.53 -16.08
C GLY A 191 1.98 -2.70 -16.85
N GLY A 192 3.01 -3.33 -17.42
CA GLY A 192 4.00 -2.73 -18.31
C GLY A 192 5.07 -1.87 -17.61
N PRO A 193 5.92 -1.16 -18.39
CA PRO A 193 7.02 -0.31 -17.91
C PRO A 193 6.74 0.63 -16.72
N THR A 194 5.49 1.06 -16.54
CA THR A 194 5.09 2.06 -15.55
C THR A 194 4.09 1.52 -14.52
N GLY A 195 3.79 0.21 -14.52
CA GLY A 195 2.75 -0.41 -13.68
C GLY A 195 1.36 0.19 -13.85
N SER A 196 1.13 0.94 -14.94
CA SER A 196 -0.05 1.80 -15.16
C SER A 196 -0.86 1.40 -16.40
N GLY A 197 -0.40 0.41 -17.16
CA GLY A 197 -1.10 -0.16 -18.32
C GLY A 197 -1.90 -1.42 -17.99
N PRO A 198 -2.36 -2.14 -19.03
CA PRO A 198 -3.14 -3.36 -18.88
C PRO A 198 -2.38 -4.46 -18.13
N ILE A 199 -3.05 -5.11 -17.17
CA ILE A 199 -2.49 -6.11 -16.26
C ILE A 199 -3.30 -7.40 -16.30
N ASN A 200 -2.64 -8.56 -16.29
CA ASN A 200 -3.34 -9.83 -16.33
C ASN A 200 -4.12 -10.06 -15.01
N PRO A 201 -5.46 -10.24 -15.04
CA PRO A 201 -6.25 -10.57 -13.85
C PRO A 201 -5.79 -11.85 -13.15
N ASN A 202 -5.26 -12.83 -13.89
CA ASN A 202 -4.70 -14.06 -13.33
C ASN A 202 -3.37 -13.83 -12.60
N TYR A 203 -2.57 -12.86 -13.03
CA TYR A 203 -1.33 -12.46 -12.37
C TYR A 203 -1.63 -11.78 -11.02
N ILE A 204 -2.61 -10.87 -10.99
CA ILE A 204 -3.16 -10.30 -9.73
C ILE A 204 -3.67 -11.43 -8.83
N LYS A 205 -4.51 -12.33 -9.37
CA LYS A 205 -5.10 -13.44 -8.61
C LYS A 205 -4.04 -14.39 -8.03
N ALA A 206 -2.99 -14.71 -8.79
CA ALA A 206 -1.86 -15.53 -8.33
C ALA A 206 -1.04 -14.83 -7.25
N THR A 207 -0.86 -13.51 -7.35
CA THR A 207 -0.19 -12.69 -6.34
C THR A 207 -0.93 -12.78 -5.01
N TRP A 208 -2.24 -12.51 -5.01
CA TRP A 208 -3.04 -12.55 -3.77
C TRP A 208 -3.30 -13.96 -3.25
N ALA A 209 -3.39 -14.97 -4.12
CA ALA A 209 -3.43 -16.37 -3.69
C ALA A 209 -2.14 -16.82 -2.98
N THR A 210 -1.03 -16.12 -3.23
CA THR A 210 0.26 -16.36 -2.55
C THR A 210 0.34 -15.56 -1.24
N LEU A 211 0.03 -14.26 -1.28
CA LEU A 211 -0.02 -13.40 -0.09
C LEU A 211 -0.99 -13.89 0.99
N SER A 212 -2.12 -14.47 0.57
CA SER A 212 -3.19 -14.92 1.49
C SER A 212 -3.03 -16.35 1.97
N ASP A 213 -2.02 -17.10 1.53
CA ASP A 213 -1.80 -18.48 1.98
C ASP A 213 -1.20 -18.48 3.40
N GLU A 214 -2.10 -18.57 4.38
CA GLU A 214 -1.78 -18.58 5.79
C GLU A 214 -1.01 -19.83 6.27
N ASN A 215 -0.76 -20.80 5.39
CA ASN A 215 0.03 -22.00 5.65
C ASN A 215 1.28 -22.10 4.77
N SER A 216 1.64 -21.02 4.07
CA SER A 216 2.87 -20.98 3.29
C SER A 216 4.12 -20.74 4.14
N ASP A 217 5.18 -21.50 3.88
CA ASP A 217 6.52 -21.33 4.43
C ASP A 217 7.31 -20.15 3.79
N GLY A 218 6.62 -19.23 3.10
CA GLY A 218 7.19 -18.02 2.48
C GLY A 218 6.16 -17.25 1.65
N GLY A 219 6.26 -15.91 1.60
CA GLY A 219 5.35 -15.06 0.82
C GLY A 219 3.92 -14.89 1.38
N GLY A 220 3.48 -15.71 2.33
CA GLY A 220 2.12 -15.74 2.90
C GLY A 220 1.77 -14.63 3.90
N TYR A 221 2.38 -13.44 3.75
CA TYR A 221 2.43 -12.40 4.78
C TYR A 221 1.04 -11.90 5.23
N TRP A 222 0.10 -11.75 4.29
CA TRP A 222 -1.28 -11.32 4.61
C TRP A 222 -2.07 -12.45 5.28
N GLY A 223 -1.97 -13.67 4.77
CA GLY A 223 -2.59 -14.86 5.38
C GLY A 223 -2.12 -15.06 6.81
N MET A 224 -0.82 -14.91 7.07
CA MET A 224 -0.23 -14.96 8.41
C MET A 224 -0.81 -13.89 9.34
N ALA A 225 -0.97 -12.66 8.88
CA ALA A 225 -1.59 -11.57 9.65
C ALA A 225 -3.06 -11.87 10.00
N MET A 226 -3.85 -12.37 9.04
CA MET A 226 -5.26 -12.73 9.26
C MET A 226 -5.41 -13.93 10.22
N LYS A 227 -4.59 -14.98 10.05
CA LYS A 227 -4.52 -16.15 10.94
C LYS A 227 -4.13 -15.75 12.36
N THR A 228 -3.19 -14.83 12.50
CA THR A 228 -2.77 -14.24 13.79
C THR A 228 -3.87 -13.38 14.41
N SER A 229 -4.59 -12.59 13.62
CA SER A 229 -5.79 -11.87 14.07
C SER A 229 -6.85 -12.81 14.66
N ARG A 230 -7.14 -13.94 13.99
CA ARG A 230 -8.04 -14.99 14.53
C ARG A 230 -7.50 -15.65 15.79
N LYS A 231 -6.20 -15.98 15.84
CA LYS A 231 -5.50 -16.62 16.97
C LYS A 231 -5.60 -15.81 18.27
N TYR A 232 -5.65 -14.48 18.19
CA TYR A 232 -5.61 -13.57 19.34
C TYR A 232 -6.85 -12.66 19.49
N ASN A 233 -7.96 -12.98 18.79
CA ASN A 233 -9.22 -12.21 18.79
C ASN A 233 -9.06 -10.72 18.41
N LEU A 234 -8.16 -10.39 17.48
CA LEU A 234 -7.79 -9.00 17.15
C LEU A 234 -8.71 -8.46 16.04
N ALA A 235 -9.68 -7.62 16.42
CA ALA A 235 -10.74 -7.14 15.53
C ALA A 235 -10.43 -5.80 14.84
N LEU A 236 -9.44 -5.03 15.32
CA LEU A 236 -9.19 -3.67 14.81
C LEU A 236 -8.45 -3.69 13.45
N PRO A 237 -8.82 -2.80 12.52
CA PRO A 237 -8.06 -2.57 11.29
C PRO A 237 -6.58 -2.25 11.52
N ILE A 238 -6.25 -1.41 12.51
CA ILE A 238 -4.86 -1.10 12.86
C ILE A 238 -4.08 -2.35 13.32
N SER A 239 -4.72 -3.27 14.06
CA SER A 239 -4.12 -4.55 14.44
C SER A 239 -3.80 -5.39 13.21
N LYS A 240 -4.77 -5.56 12.29
CA LYS A 240 -4.60 -6.34 11.06
C LYS A 240 -3.49 -5.76 10.17
N GLY A 241 -3.42 -4.44 10.04
CA GLY A 241 -2.39 -3.73 9.27
C GLY A 241 -0.99 -3.87 9.84
N GLN A 242 -0.82 -3.60 11.14
CA GLN A 242 0.47 -3.71 11.82
C GLN A 242 1.00 -5.15 11.83
N LEU A 243 0.12 -6.16 11.96
CA LEU A 243 0.51 -7.57 11.83
C LEU A 243 1.01 -7.92 10.43
N TYR A 244 0.44 -7.32 9.37
CA TYR A 244 0.87 -7.52 7.99
C TYR A 244 2.22 -6.86 7.71
N ASP A 245 2.43 -5.63 8.18
CA ASP A 245 3.73 -4.93 8.09
C ASP A 245 4.86 -5.71 8.80
N ILE A 246 4.59 -6.21 10.02
CA ILE A 246 5.54 -7.05 10.76
C ILE A 246 5.79 -8.38 10.03
N ALA A 247 4.74 -9.04 9.52
CA ALA A 247 4.88 -10.32 8.81
C ALA A 247 5.71 -10.16 7.51
N LEU A 248 5.51 -9.07 6.78
CA LEU A 248 6.29 -8.75 5.58
C LEU A 248 7.75 -8.43 5.93
N ASN A 249 7.99 -7.52 6.88
CA ASN A 249 9.33 -7.01 7.16
C ASN A 249 10.21 -7.97 7.99
N ASN A 250 9.61 -8.80 8.86
CA ASN A 250 10.32 -9.78 9.69
C ASN A 250 10.23 -11.22 9.13
N GLY A 251 9.49 -11.44 8.03
CA GLY A 251 9.13 -12.78 7.51
C GLY A 251 8.17 -13.59 8.40
N ASN A 252 8.14 -13.35 9.72
CA ASN A 252 7.27 -14.00 10.69
C ASN A 252 6.82 -13.04 11.81
N VAL A 253 5.53 -13.01 12.12
CA VAL A 253 4.95 -12.17 13.18
C VAL A 253 4.96 -12.82 14.58
N ASP A 254 4.95 -14.16 14.66
CA ASP A 254 4.96 -14.87 15.96
C ASP A 254 6.29 -14.68 16.72
N ASP A 255 7.40 -14.41 16.00
CA ASP A 255 8.70 -14.10 16.60
C ASP A 255 8.75 -12.76 17.36
N VAL A 256 7.85 -11.84 17.03
CA VAL A 256 7.61 -10.59 17.76
C VAL A 256 6.61 -10.84 18.88
N ILE A 257 5.49 -11.50 18.59
CA ILE A 257 4.41 -11.76 19.56
C ILE A 257 4.89 -12.56 20.78
N LYS A 258 5.77 -13.56 20.60
CA LYS A 258 6.31 -14.37 21.71
C LYS A 258 7.11 -13.57 22.76
N LYS A 259 7.44 -12.31 22.48
CA LYS A 259 8.13 -11.38 23.40
C LYS A 259 7.18 -10.37 24.06
N VAL A 260 5.87 -10.39 23.73
CA VAL A 260 4.85 -9.50 24.30
C VAL A 260 4.35 -10.03 25.63
N THR A 261 4.48 -9.23 26.69
CA THR A 261 4.11 -9.61 28.07
C THR A 261 2.69 -9.20 28.48
N VAL A 262 2.04 -8.33 27.70
CA VAL A 262 0.62 -8.00 27.88
C VAL A 262 -0.23 -9.12 27.26
N ARG A 263 -1.31 -9.53 27.93
CA ARG A 263 -2.21 -10.58 27.41
C ARG A 263 -2.99 -10.08 26.18
N PRO A 264 -3.32 -10.97 25.21
CA PRO A 264 -4.28 -10.65 24.15
C PRO A 264 -5.69 -10.40 24.72
N PRO A 265 -6.59 -9.76 23.96
CA PRO A 265 -8.00 -9.65 24.32
C PRO A 265 -8.70 -11.01 24.28
N THR A 266 -9.66 -11.21 25.18
CA THR A 266 -10.70 -12.21 24.98
C THR A 266 -11.71 -11.73 23.93
N ALA A 267 -12.54 -12.63 23.39
CA ALA A 267 -13.58 -12.29 22.40
C ALA A 267 -14.57 -11.18 22.84
N GLY A 268 -14.75 -10.98 24.15
CA GLY A 268 -15.58 -9.90 24.71
C GLY A 268 -14.84 -8.56 24.89
N GLU A 269 -13.54 -8.53 24.65
CA GLU A 269 -12.65 -7.36 24.78
C GLU A 269 -12.06 -6.91 23.44
N SER A 270 -12.26 -7.70 22.38
CA SER A 270 -11.91 -7.40 20.99
C SER A 270 -12.46 -6.06 20.53
N GLY A 271 -11.65 -5.28 19.83
CA GLY A 271 -11.95 -3.88 19.47
C GLY A 271 -11.85 -2.89 20.63
N GLY A 272 -11.68 -3.36 21.87
CA GLY A 272 -11.66 -2.55 23.09
C GLY A 272 -10.25 -2.25 23.62
N ALA A 273 -10.22 -1.66 24.82
CA ALA A 273 -8.99 -1.17 25.45
C ALA A 273 -7.91 -2.25 25.68
N GLN A 274 -8.29 -3.53 25.87
CA GLN A 274 -7.33 -4.63 26.01
C GLN A 274 -6.62 -4.96 24.68
N GLU A 275 -7.31 -4.83 23.53
CA GLU A 275 -6.68 -4.99 22.23
C GLU A 275 -5.68 -3.85 21.97
N VAL A 276 -6.08 -2.60 22.25
CA VAL A 276 -5.21 -1.42 22.14
C VAL A 276 -3.98 -1.54 23.06
N ALA A 277 -4.16 -2.00 24.30
CA ALA A 277 -3.06 -2.21 25.25
C ALA A 277 -2.11 -3.33 24.81
N TRP A 278 -2.63 -4.41 24.23
CA TRP A 278 -1.83 -5.48 23.64
C TRP A 278 -1.03 -5.00 22.42
N LEU A 279 -1.68 -4.28 21.50
CA LEU A 279 -1.05 -3.77 20.28
C LEU A 279 0.03 -2.72 20.59
N ALA A 280 -0.18 -1.88 21.60
CA ALA A 280 0.82 -0.94 22.08
C ALA A 280 2.04 -1.63 22.73
N ALA A 281 1.85 -2.84 23.29
CA ALA A 281 2.95 -3.67 23.76
C ALA A 281 3.66 -4.39 22.60
N LEU A 282 2.93 -4.91 21.62
CA LEU A 282 3.49 -5.44 20.36
C LEU A 282 4.38 -4.39 19.69
N GLN A 283 3.92 -3.15 19.57
CA GLN A 283 4.68 -2.10 18.89
C GLN A 283 5.95 -1.68 19.65
N LYS A 284 5.94 -1.73 20.97
CA LYS A 284 7.15 -1.50 21.79
C LYS A 284 8.18 -2.63 21.61
N VAL A 285 7.72 -3.87 21.46
CA VAL A 285 8.60 -5.00 21.12
C VAL A 285 9.14 -4.85 19.69
N TRP A 286 8.29 -4.49 18.72
CA TRP A 286 8.67 -4.37 17.32
C TRP A 286 9.71 -3.26 17.10
N ILE A 287 9.47 -2.05 17.64
CA ILE A 287 10.44 -0.94 17.62
C ILE A 287 11.78 -1.36 18.23
N LYS A 288 11.79 -2.16 19.31
CA LYS A 288 13.03 -2.68 19.88
C LYS A 288 13.77 -3.64 18.95
N ILE A 289 13.07 -4.47 18.17
CA ILE A 289 13.70 -5.41 17.23
C ILE A 289 14.29 -4.66 16.04
N ILE A 290 13.53 -3.76 15.41
CA ILE A 290 13.95 -3.03 14.21
C ILE A 290 14.96 -1.90 14.46
N SER A 291 15.13 -1.49 15.71
CA SER A 291 16.15 -0.51 16.12
C SER A 291 17.42 -1.16 16.69
N ASP A 292 17.48 -2.49 16.79
CA ASP A 292 18.64 -3.21 17.32
C ASP A 292 19.60 -3.58 16.17
N PRO A 293 20.80 -2.96 16.10
CA PRO A 293 21.73 -3.15 14.98
C PRO A 293 22.30 -4.58 14.91
N THR A 294 22.13 -5.40 15.94
CA THR A 294 22.57 -6.81 15.90
C THR A 294 21.67 -7.69 15.04
N ASN A 295 20.42 -7.28 14.79
CA ASN A 295 19.47 -8.02 13.96
C ASN A 295 19.73 -7.86 12.44
N GLN A 296 20.67 -7.00 12.03
CA GLN A 296 21.04 -6.76 10.62
C GLN A 296 19.85 -6.35 9.71
N LEU A 297 18.83 -5.72 10.30
CA LEU A 297 17.72 -5.12 9.57
C LEU A 297 18.15 -3.74 9.01
N ASP A 298 17.67 -3.40 7.81
CA ASP A 298 18.16 -2.25 7.06
C ASP A 298 18.05 -0.89 7.78
N GLY A 299 18.93 0.03 7.41
CA GLY A 299 19.09 1.38 7.97
C GLY A 299 17.94 2.35 7.69
N GLY A 300 16.73 2.00 8.14
CA GLY A 300 15.50 2.78 8.01
C GLY A 300 14.31 2.23 8.80
N GLN A 301 14.31 0.95 9.21
CA GLN A 301 13.11 0.27 9.70
C GLN A 301 12.45 0.89 10.96
N ASN A 302 13.15 1.73 11.75
CA ASN A 302 12.50 2.47 12.86
C ASN A 302 11.42 3.47 12.38
N ASP A 303 11.49 3.99 11.15
CA ASP A 303 10.51 4.95 10.64
C ASP A 303 9.09 4.37 10.58
N ARG A 304 8.91 3.17 10.01
CA ARG A 304 7.63 2.44 10.06
C ARG A 304 7.20 2.12 11.49
N GLY A 305 8.17 1.84 12.36
CA GLY A 305 7.96 1.65 13.80
C GLY A 305 7.28 2.86 14.46
N VAL A 306 7.85 4.04 14.24
CA VAL A 306 7.35 5.29 14.81
C VAL A 306 6.03 5.71 14.17
N MET A 307 5.81 5.45 12.87
CA MET A 307 4.54 5.63 12.17
C MET A 307 3.39 4.86 12.83
N TRP A 308 3.45 3.52 12.86
CA TRP A 308 2.39 2.70 13.47
C TRP A 308 2.18 3.03 14.95
N GLN A 309 3.23 3.40 15.68
CA GLN A 309 3.10 3.81 17.07
C GLN A 309 2.32 5.12 17.23
N HIS A 310 2.52 6.11 16.36
CA HIS A 310 1.81 7.40 16.46
C HIS A 310 0.36 7.31 15.94
N LEU A 311 0.10 6.46 14.94
CA LEU A 311 -1.26 6.12 14.50
C LEU A 311 -2.08 5.47 15.64
N LEU A 312 -1.43 4.65 16.48
CA LEU A 312 -2.04 3.98 17.63
C LEU A 312 -2.11 4.87 18.89
N ASP A 313 -1.05 5.62 19.19
CA ASP A 313 -0.97 6.54 20.32
C ASP A 313 -0.42 7.91 19.86
N PRO A 314 -1.29 8.90 19.60
CA PRO A 314 -0.89 10.24 19.16
C PRO A 314 -0.15 11.03 20.25
N LYS A 315 -0.05 10.51 21.48
CA LYS A 315 0.78 11.08 22.55
C LYS A 315 2.23 10.61 22.47
N SER A 316 2.57 9.65 21.60
CA SER A 316 3.94 9.21 21.44
C SER A 316 4.80 10.31 20.82
N THR A 317 5.80 10.76 21.59
CA THR A 317 6.84 11.69 21.17
C THR A 317 8.04 11.01 20.52
N ALA A 318 7.98 9.68 20.30
CA ALA A 318 9.03 8.92 19.64
C ALA A 318 9.35 9.49 18.25
N LYS A 319 10.62 9.39 17.85
CA LYS A 319 11.15 10.06 16.67
C LYS A 319 11.68 9.07 15.63
N ASN A 320 11.33 9.33 14.37
CA ASN A 320 11.86 8.63 13.21
C ASN A 320 13.32 9.06 12.93
N SER A 321 13.96 8.49 11.91
CA SER A 321 15.34 8.80 11.52
C SER A 321 15.60 10.29 11.24
N GLN A 322 14.56 11.05 10.87
CA GLN A 322 14.62 12.49 10.54
C GLN A 322 14.07 13.39 11.67
N GLY A 323 13.90 12.87 12.89
CA GLY A 323 13.46 13.66 14.05
C GLY A 323 11.96 14.04 14.06
N GLN A 324 11.14 13.49 13.18
CA GLN A 324 9.69 13.70 13.12
C GLN A 324 8.96 12.68 14.01
N VAL A 325 7.77 13.03 14.51
CA VAL A 325 6.82 12.03 15.06
C VAL A 325 6.14 11.32 13.89
N GLY A 326 5.70 10.07 14.07
CA GLY A 326 5.35 9.19 12.93
C GLY A 326 4.13 9.58 12.10
N ALA A 327 3.25 10.45 12.62
CA ALA A 327 2.05 10.92 11.93
C ALA A 327 1.58 12.27 12.53
N THR A 328 0.43 12.78 12.06
CA THR A 328 -0.16 14.05 12.54
C THR A 328 -1.53 13.88 13.21
N ASN A 329 -1.98 12.64 13.43
CA ASN A 329 -3.29 12.38 14.05
C ASN A 329 -3.30 12.82 15.52
N THR A 330 -4.40 13.44 15.96
CA THR A 330 -4.58 13.89 17.37
C THR A 330 -5.41 12.92 18.21
N VAL A 331 -5.98 11.91 17.57
CA VAL A 331 -6.71 10.77 18.17
C VAL A 331 -6.17 9.46 17.57
N PRO A 332 -6.27 8.31 18.27
CA PRO A 332 -5.92 7.00 17.72
C PRO A 332 -6.74 6.66 16.47
N LEU A 333 -6.08 6.33 15.35
CA LEU A 333 -6.72 5.91 14.09
C LEU A 333 -6.95 4.40 14.06
N LEU A 334 -7.72 3.91 15.04
CA LEU A 334 -7.93 2.47 15.25
C LEU A 334 -8.64 1.78 14.08
N GLN A 335 -9.43 2.52 13.30
CA GLN A 335 -10.13 2.01 12.12
C GLN A 335 -9.41 2.37 10.81
N LEU A 336 -8.18 2.91 10.87
CA LEU A 336 -7.40 3.39 9.72
C LEU A 336 -8.19 4.36 8.83
N GLU A 337 -8.87 5.32 9.48
CA GLU A 337 -9.69 6.33 8.84
C GLU A 337 -8.88 7.21 7.86
N LEU A 338 -9.46 7.48 6.69
CA LEU A 338 -8.86 8.36 5.66
C LEU A 338 -9.61 9.70 5.58
N PRO A 339 -8.91 10.83 5.34
CA PRO A 339 -7.48 10.93 5.10
C PRO A 339 -6.62 10.86 6.38
N MET A 340 -5.39 10.37 6.24
CA MET A 340 -4.36 10.37 7.29
C MET A 340 -3.05 10.92 6.75
N THR A 341 -2.21 11.49 7.62
CA THR A 341 -0.88 12.01 7.23
C THR A 341 0.21 11.40 8.11
N VAL A 342 1.21 10.80 7.48
CA VAL A 342 2.34 10.08 8.10
C VAL A 342 3.68 10.74 7.77
N HIS A 343 4.69 10.48 8.58
CA HIS A 343 6.07 10.95 8.37
C HIS A 343 7.04 9.76 8.25
N ILE A 344 7.57 9.53 7.05
CA ILE A 344 8.43 8.40 6.72
C ILE A 344 9.63 8.91 5.91
N TYR A 345 10.85 8.59 6.35
CA TYR A 345 12.12 8.97 5.72
C TYR A 345 12.27 10.47 5.46
N GLY A 346 11.64 11.31 6.28
CA GLY A 346 11.61 12.77 6.13
C GLY A 346 10.41 13.31 5.35
N ALA A 347 9.77 12.50 4.51
CA ALA A 347 8.62 12.90 3.72
C ALA A 347 7.35 13.00 4.57
N THR A 348 6.56 14.06 4.36
CA THR A 348 5.21 14.21 4.91
C THR A 348 4.19 13.71 3.88
N ILE A 349 3.59 12.55 4.12
CA ILE A 349 2.76 11.85 3.14
C ILE A 349 1.31 11.80 3.62
N THR A 350 0.42 12.48 2.88
CA THR A 350 -1.02 12.40 3.10
C THR A 350 -1.63 11.31 2.22
N ILE A 351 -2.28 10.34 2.85
CA ILE A 351 -3.03 9.24 2.24
C ILE A 351 -4.52 9.64 2.24
N GLN A 352 -5.16 9.63 1.07
CA GLN A 352 -6.57 9.95 0.87
C GLN A 352 -7.32 8.72 0.32
N SER A 353 -8.63 8.63 0.61
CA SER A 353 -9.48 7.63 -0.05
C SER A 353 -9.49 7.86 -1.56
N ALA A 354 -9.35 6.79 -2.33
CA ALA A 354 -9.44 6.83 -3.80
C ALA A 354 -10.90 6.76 -4.31
N GLY A 355 -11.90 7.00 -3.45
CA GLY A 355 -13.30 7.14 -3.82
C GLY A 355 -14.08 5.82 -3.97
N GLY A 356 -13.51 4.68 -3.56
CA GLY A 356 -14.12 3.35 -3.68
C GLY A 356 -15.19 3.04 -2.63
N SER A 357 -15.34 3.84 -1.58
CA SER A 357 -16.38 3.64 -0.56
C SER A 357 -16.90 4.96 -0.02
N LYS A 358 -18.23 5.14 -0.04
CA LYS A 358 -18.89 6.18 0.75
C LYS A 358 -18.73 5.82 2.24
N PRO A 359 -18.27 6.72 3.12
CA PRO A 359 -18.10 6.41 4.53
C PRO A 359 -19.40 5.90 5.16
N THR A 360 -19.40 4.66 5.63
CA THR A 360 -20.41 4.17 6.56
C THR A 360 -20.16 4.85 7.91
N PRO A 361 -21.14 5.53 8.53
CA PRO A 361 -20.93 6.21 9.80
C PRO A 361 -20.45 5.22 10.88
N SER A 362 -19.31 5.52 11.48
CA SER A 362 -18.75 4.71 12.57
C SER A 362 -19.64 4.82 13.81
N THR A 363 -20.58 3.89 13.96
CA THR A 363 -21.29 3.71 15.22
C THR A 363 -20.34 3.03 16.20
N SER A 364 -19.58 3.84 16.95
CA SER A 364 -18.89 3.39 18.16
C SER A 364 -19.85 2.56 19.01
N PRO A 365 -19.47 1.36 19.48
CA PRO A 365 -20.37 0.51 20.25
C PRO A 365 -20.64 1.15 21.61
N VAL A 366 -21.75 1.90 21.70
CA VAL A 366 -22.29 2.36 22.97
C VAL A 366 -22.65 1.13 23.78
N VAL A 367 -21.85 0.85 24.83
CA VAL A 367 -22.08 -0.27 25.74
C VAL A 367 -23.44 -0.08 26.40
N ARG A 368 -24.44 -0.82 25.91
CA ARG A 368 -25.81 -0.78 26.43
C ARG A 368 -25.81 -1.43 27.82
N PRO A 369 -26.09 -0.70 28.91
CA PRO A 369 -26.13 -1.31 30.23
C PRO A 369 -27.24 -2.38 30.29
N THR A 370 -26.90 -3.55 30.81
CA THR A 370 -27.82 -4.68 30.95
C THR A 370 -28.98 -4.31 31.88
N PRO A 371 -30.25 -4.52 31.50
CA PRO A 371 -31.37 -4.14 32.35
C PRO A 371 -31.49 -5.07 33.56
N SER A 372 -31.46 -4.49 34.76
CA SER A 372 -31.84 -5.15 36.02
C SER A 372 -33.38 -5.09 36.21
N PRO A 373 -34.00 -6.01 36.97
CA PRO A 373 -35.43 -6.30 36.78
C PRO A 373 -36.40 -5.31 37.45
N SER A 374 -37.34 -4.82 36.63
CA SER A 374 -38.73 -4.46 36.89
C SER A 374 -39.16 -4.03 38.31
N GLN A 375 -39.63 -2.79 38.43
CA GLN A 375 -40.67 -2.41 39.40
C GLN A 375 -41.86 -1.73 38.70
N LYS A 376 -43.01 -1.76 39.38
CA LYS A 376 -44.37 -1.57 38.84
C LYS A 376 -44.72 -0.09 38.62
N PRO A 377 -45.45 0.28 37.53
CA PRO A 377 -45.77 1.68 37.22
C PRO A 377 -46.96 2.24 38.01
N THR A 378 -46.98 3.57 38.14
CA THR A 378 -48.09 4.40 38.64
C THR A 378 -48.29 5.59 37.67
N PRO A 379 -49.51 6.08 37.36
CA PRO A 379 -49.76 6.69 36.04
C PRO A 379 -50.08 8.21 36.02
N SER A 380 -49.89 8.76 34.81
CA SER A 380 -50.67 9.85 34.18
C SER A 380 -50.54 11.30 34.67
N SER A 381 -50.14 12.18 33.74
CA SER A 381 -50.96 13.33 33.33
C SER A 381 -50.61 13.73 31.88
N SER A 382 -51.54 14.33 31.14
CA SER A 382 -51.35 14.71 29.73
C SER A 382 -51.55 16.20 29.48
N THR A 383 -50.87 16.74 28.47
CA THR A 383 -51.21 18.01 27.82
C THR A 383 -50.99 17.91 26.30
N LYS A 384 -51.61 18.84 25.56
CA LYS A 384 -51.97 18.71 24.14
C LYS A 384 -51.02 19.53 23.22
N PRO A 385 -50.71 19.09 21.98
CA PRO A 385 -49.81 19.79 21.05
C PRO A 385 -50.51 20.83 20.15
N THR A 386 -49.78 21.38 19.15
CA THR A 386 -50.21 22.16 17.94
C THR A 386 -49.83 23.66 17.99
N PRO A 387 -49.45 24.35 16.87
CA PRO A 387 -49.01 23.93 15.51
C PRO A 387 -47.60 24.46 15.10
N SER A 388 -47.20 24.17 13.85
CA SER A 388 -46.12 24.87 13.11
C SER A 388 -46.67 25.57 11.85
N PRO A 389 -46.11 26.74 11.47
CA PRO A 389 -46.13 27.30 10.11
C PRO A 389 -44.71 27.48 9.54
N SER A 390 -44.46 27.78 8.25
CA SER A 390 -45.13 27.43 6.98
C SER A 390 -44.13 27.70 5.81
N LYS A 391 -44.43 27.28 4.57
CA LYS A 391 -43.51 27.32 3.41
C LYS A 391 -43.70 28.55 2.51
N SER A 392 -42.62 29.07 1.89
CA SER A 392 -42.63 29.81 0.60
C SER A 392 -41.21 29.98 -0.02
N PRO A 393 -41.06 30.26 -1.34
CA PRO A 393 -40.12 29.46 -2.13
C PRO A 393 -39.24 30.16 -3.22
N THR A 394 -38.32 29.37 -3.82
CA THR A 394 -37.86 29.38 -5.24
C THR A 394 -37.33 30.67 -5.91
N LYS A 395 -36.06 30.64 -6.39
CA LYS A 395 -35.75 30.83 -7.83
C LYS A 395 -34.31 30.54 -8.30
N ALA A 396 -34.24 30.08 -9.55
CA ALA A 396 -33.19 30.19 -10.57
C ALA A 396 -33.92 30.06 -11.96
N PRO A 397 -33.30 30.10 -13.16
CA PRO A 397 -31.96 30.59 -13.57
C PRO A 397 -32.03 31.63 -14.73
N THR A 398 -30.88 32.17 -15.20
CA THR A 398 -30.72 32.77 -16.56
C THR A 398 -29.24 32.87 -17.00
N THR A 399 -28.96 33.17 -18.28
CA THR A 399 -27.66 32.92 -18.94
C THR A 399 -27.20 33.99 -19.95
N LYS A 400 -25.87 34.30 -19.99
CA LYS A 400 -25.09 34.96 -21.09
C LYS A 400 -25.47 36.47 -21.35
N PRO A 401 -24.62 37.38 -21.91
CA PRO A 401 -23.39 37.18 -22.70
C PRO A 401 -22.10 37.99 -22.33
N SER A 402 -21.00 37.52 -22.94
CA SER A 402 -19.69 38.16 -23.20
C SER A 402 -19.64 38.46 -24.72
N PRO A 403 -18.88 39.44 -25.30
CA PRO A 403 -17.45 39.73 -25.08
C PRO A 403 -17.12 41.26 -25.09
N ALA A 404 -15.88 41.78 -25.22
CA ALA A 404 -14.54 41.22 -25.52
C ALA A 404 -13.42 42.09 -24.88
N GLY A 405 -12.21 41.56 -24.68
CA GLY A 405 -11.12 42.39 -24.11
C GLY A 405 -9.70 41.83 -23.93
N GLY A 406 -9.41 40.55 -24.24
CA GLY A 406 -8.04 40.01 -24.25
C GLY A 406 -7.81 38.79 -23.35
N GLY A 407 -6.94 37.87 -23.81
CA GLY A 407 -6.39 36.74 -23.04
C GLY A 407 -7.36 35.60 -22.70
N CYS A 408 -8.38 35.88 -21.89
CA CYS A 408 -9.01 34.94 -20.94
C CYS A 408 -9.86 33.79 -21.50
N GLY A 409 -10.31 33.86 -22.77
CA GLY A 409 -11.28 32.90 -23.31
C GLY A 409 -12.58 32.85 -22.49
N ASP A 410 -13.02 31.65 -22.10
CA ASP A 410 -14.16 31.42 -21.20
C ASP A 410 -13.77 31.36 -19.70
N CYS A 411 -12.51 31.67 -19.33
CA CYS A 411 -12.06 31.61 -17.93
C CYS A 411 -12.55 32.79 -17.10
N SER A 412 -13.06 32.51 -15.90
CA SER A 412 -13.58 33.48 -14.91
C SER A 412 -12.81 33.49 -13.58
N ASN A 413 -11.56 33.04 -13.61
CA ASN A 413 -10.63 33.02 -12.47
C ASN A 413 -9.18 33.11 -13.01
N CYS A 414 -8.21 32.41 -12.46
CA CYS A 414 -6.83 32.45 -12.95
C CYS A 414 -6.63 31.62 -14.23
N TYR A 415 -6.13 32.25 -15.31
CA TYR A 415 -5.97 31.65 -16.63
C TYR A 415 -4.49 31.44 -17.02
N TYR A 416 -4.20 30.38 -17.79
CA TYR A 416 -2.88 30.10 -18.34
C TYR A 416 -2.95 29.82 -19.85
N ALA A 417 -2.49 30.78 -20.65
CA ALA A 417 -2.68 30.79 -22.11
C ALA A 417 -2.03 29.62 -22.89
N PRO A 418 -0.80 29.14 -22.59
CA PRO A 418 -0.15 28.07 -23.36
C PRO A 418 -0.89 26.73 -23.38
N THR A 419 -1.76 26.46 -22.40
CA THR A 419 -2.59 25.24 -22.35
C THR A 419 -4.09 25.53 -22.24
N GLN A 420 -4.50 26.80 -22.35
CA GLN A 420 -5.88 27.29 -22.20
C GLN A 420 -6.54 26.86 -20.87
N ALA A 421 -5.75 26.67 -19.81
CA ALA A 421 -6.24 26.18 -18.52
C ALA A 421 -6.84 27.31 -17.66
N CYS A 422 -7.86 26.98 -16.86
CA CYS A 422 -8.52 27.89 -15.93
C CYS A 422 -8.55 27.28 -14.51
N PHE A 423 -7.83 27.87 -13.57
CA PHE A 423 -7.67 27.39 -12.19
C PHE A 423 -8.76 27.97 -11.29
N VAL A 424 -9.97 27.42 -11.39
CA VAL A 424 -11.13 27.86 -10.59
C VAL A 424 -10.86 27.70 -9.09
N GLY A 425 -11.22 28.73 -8.31
CA GLY A 425 -11.08 28.74 -6.85
C GLY A 425 -9.76 29.33 -6.34
N TRP A 426 -8.88 29.80 -7.22
CA TRP A 426 -7.74 30.63 -6.83
C TRP A 426 -8.18 32.05 -6.49
N THR A 427 -7.39 32.72 -5.64
CA THR A 427 -7.47 34.16 -5.42
C THR A 427 -6.58 34.92 -6.39
N GLN A 428 -6.86 36.21 -6.62
CA GLN A 428 -6.02 37.04 -7.48
C GLN A 428 -4.55 37.04 -7.05
N ALA A 429 -4.26 37.18 -5.75
CA ALA A 429 -2.89 37.19 -5.23
C ALA A 429 -2.14 35.86 -5.47
N GLN A 430 -2.84 34.72 -5.55
CA GLN A 430 -2.23 33.46 -5.97
C GLN A 430 -1.98 33.42 -7.48
N CYS A 431 -2.87 33.99 -8.29
CA CYS A 431 -2.68 34.09 -9.73
C CYS A 431 -1.48 34.99 -10.09
N ASP A 432 -1.44 36.18 -9.51
CA ASP A 432 -0.41 37.20 -9.74
C ASP A 432 0.99 36.77 -9.22
N SER A 433 1.05 35.70 -8.39
CA SER A 433 2.31 35.09 -7.96
C SER A 433 3.05 34.33 -9.07
N VAL A 434 2.39 34.02 -10.20
CA VAL A 434 2.96 33.33 -11.36
C VAL A 434 2.88 34.24 -12.57
N ALA A 435 4.01 34.84 -12.97
CA ALA A 435 4.08 35.85 -14.04
C ALA A 435 3.67 35.38 -15.46
N ALA A 436 3.36 34.09 -15.64
CA ALA A 436 2.83 33.53 -16.89
C ALA A 436 1.30 33.32 -16.85
N TYR A 437 0.64 33.58 -15.71
CA TYR A 437 -0.81 33.48 -15.54
C TYR A 437 -1.47 34.86 -15.75
N THR A 438 -2.79 34.88 -15.86
CA THR A 438 -3.59 36.11 -16.02
C THR A 438 -4.86 35.99 -15.20
N TRP A 439 -5.13 36.97 -14.33
CA TRP A 439 -6.37 37.01 -13.59
C TRP A 439 -7.54 37.43 -14.48
N CYS A 440 -8.58 36.60 -14.53
CA CYS A 440 -9.79 36.77 -15.33
C CYS A 440 -11.07 36.72 -14.47
N GLY A 441 -10.95 36.87 -13.15
CA GLY A 441 -12.09 37.02 -12.25
C GLY A 441 -12.56 38.48 -12.14
N ASN A 442 -13.86 38.67 -11.89
CA ASN A 442 -14.45 39.97 -11.54
C ASN A 442 -14.21 40.34 -10.07
#